data_AF-H6RGK5-F1
#
_entry.id   AF-H6RGK5-F1
#
_cell.length_a   1.000
_cell.length_b   1.000
_cell.length_c   1.000
_cell.angle_alpha   90.00
_cell.angle_beta   90.00
_cell.angle_gamma   90.00
#
_symmetry.space_group_name_H-M   'P 1'
#
loop_
_entity.id
_entity.type
_entity.pdbx_description
1 polymer ?
#
loop_
_entity_poly.entity_id
_entity_poly.type
_entity_poly.pdbx_seq_one_letter_code
_entity_poly.pdbx_strand_id
1 'polypeptide(L)' 'MFIIGGAFGFDQAVYERANEKVSLSNLTFSHQMIRLFFLEQLYRIASILKGEKYHHK' A
#
# COMPACT_ATOMS: atom_id res chain seq x y z
N MET A 1 9.99 -0.67 5.18
CA MET A 1 10.01 0.32 4.09
C MET A 1 9.03 -0.14 3.02
N PHE A 2 8.09 0.71 2.61
CA PHE A 2 7.20 0.41 1.48
C PHE A 2 7.73 1.09 0.23
N ILE A 3 7.71 0.40 -0.90
CA ILE A 3 8.21 0.89 -2.18
C ILE A 3 7.10 0.82 -3.22
N ILE A 4 7.04 1.82 -4.10
CA ILE A 4 6.08 1.90 -5.21
C ILE A 4 6.90 1.94 -6.50
N GLY A 5 6.57 1.06 -7.45
CA GLY A 5 7.34 0.88 -8.68
C GLY A 5 7.15 2.04 -9.64
N GLY A 6 7.86 2.02 -10.76
CA GLY A 6 7.62 2.94 -11.87
C GLY A 6 6.46 2.46 -12.75
N ALA A 7 6.21 3.14 -13.86
CA ALA A 7 5.15 2.75 -14.82
C ALA A 7 5.31 1.31 -15.37
N PHE A 8 6.54 0.79 -15.35
CA PHE A 8 6.88 -0.56 -15.81
C PHE A 8 7.10 -1.56 -14.67
N GLY A 9 6.77 -1.19 -13.43
CA GLY A 9 7.00 -2.03 -12.24
C GLY A 9 8.39 -1.88 -11.66
N PHE A 10 8.94 -2.97 -11.12
CA PHE A 10 10.27 -3.04 -10.51
C PHE A 10 11.21 -3.95 -11.29
N ASP A 11 12.51 -3.73 -11.11
CA ASP A 11 13.52 -4.70 -11.52
C ASP A 11 13.35 -6.02 -10.73
N GLN A 12 13.72 -7.14 -11.35
CA GLN A 12 13.61 -8.47 -10.76
C GLN A 12 14.33 -8.59 -9.41
N ALA A 13 15.48 -7.95 -9.26
CA ALA A 13 16.25 -7.96 -8.01
C ALA A 13 15.45 -7.36 -6.83
N VAL A 14 14.55 -6.41 -7.09
CA VAL A 14 13.68 -5.83 -6.07
C VAL A 14 12.64 -6.84 -5.61
N TYR A 15 12.06 -7.60 -6.54
CA TYR A 15 11.09 -8.64 -6.21
C TYR A 15 11.71 -9.80 -5.43
N GLU A 16 12.96 -10.15 -5.72
CA GLU A 16 13.70 -11.19 -4.99
C GLU A 16 14.12 -10.72 -3.59
N ARG A 17 14.47 -9.44 -3.45
CA ARG A 17 14.77 -8.86 -2.13
C ARG A 17 13.51 -8.64 -1.28
N ALA A 18 12.34 -8.43 -1.88
CA ALA A 18 11.14 -8.05 -1.15
C ALA A 18 10.80 -9.09 -0.07
N ASN A 19 10.55 -8.62 1.15
CA ASN A 19 10.09 -9.50 2.24
C ASN A 19 8.66 -9.97 2.02
N GLU A 20 7.83 -9.12 1.43
CA GLU A 20 6.43 -9.40 1.13
C GLU A 20 5.99 -8.65 -0.13
N LYS A 21 4.96 -9.16 -0.81
CA LYS A 21 4.30 -8.51 -1.94
C LYS A 21 2.85 -8.25 -1.59
N VAL A 22 2.45 -6.98 -1.57
CA VAL A 22 1.09 -6.55 -1.23
C VAL A 22 0.39 -6.03 -2.47
N SER A 23 -0.78 -6.61 -2.78
CA SER A 23 -1.69 -6.09 -3.81
C SER A 23 -2.79 -5.24 -3.15
N LEU A 24 -3.03 -4.04 -3.67
CA LEU A 24 -4.15 -3.20 -3.23
C LEU A 24 -5.45 -3.53 -3.99
N SER A 25 -5.34 -4.08 -5.21
CA SER A 25 -6.46 -4.44 -6.09
C SER A 25 -5.94 -5.19 -7.32
N ASN A 26 -6.86 -5.79 -8.08
CA ASN A 26 -6.58 -6.32 -9.42
C ASN A 26 -6.54 -5.23 -10.50
N LEU A 27 -6.82 -3.97 -10.15
CA LEU A 27 -6.78 -2.82 -11.07
C LEU A 27 -5.39 -2.17 -11.11
N THR A 28 -5.05 -1.56 -12.24
CA THR A 28 -3.85 -0.72 -12.39
C THR A 28 -4.16 0.71 -11.96
N PHE A 29 -3.49 1.20 -10.92
CA PHE A 29 -3.61 2.58 -10.45
C PHE A 29 -2.39 3.42 -10.82
N SER A 30 -2.58 4.73 -10.92
CA SER A 30 -1.45 5.66 -11.06
C SER A 30 -0.62 5.72 -9.77
N HIS A 31 0.67 6.07 -9.91
CA HIS A 31 1.59 6.20 -8.76
C HIS A 31 1.11 7.20 -7.71
N GLN A 32 0.46 8.27 -8.15
CA GLN A 32 -0.11 9.29 -7.25
C GLN A 32 -1.24 8.72 -6.40
N MET A 33 -2.11 7.88 -6.98
CA MET A 33 -3.22 7.25 -6.27
C MET A 33 -2.73 6.21 -5.26
N ILE A 34 -1.79 5.35 -5.65
CA ILE A 34 -1.25 4.30 -4.76
C ILE A 34 -0.70 4.90 -3.47
N ARG A 35 0.02 6.04 -3.55
CA ARG A 35 0.55 6.73 -2.37
C ARG A 35 -0.56 7.12 -1.40
N LEU A 36 -1.63 7.72 -1.90
CA LEU A 36 -2.74 8.17 -1.07
C LEU A 36 -3.50 6.98 -0.46
N PHE A 37 -3.80 5.97 -1.28
CA PHE A 37 -4.51 4.77 -0.82
C PHE A 37 -3.72 4.02 0.24
N PHE A 38 -2.41 3.82 0.04
CA PHE A 38 -1.58 3.13 1.01
C PHE A 38 -1.47 3.92 2.33
N LEU A 39 -1.34 5.25 2.25
CA LEU A 39 -1.31 6.10 3.44
C LEU A 39 -2.61 6.02 4.24
N GLU A 40 -3.76 6.04 3.54
CA GLU A 40 -5.08 5.86 4.15
C GLU A 40 -5.17 4.48 4.85
N GLN A 41 -4.73 3.41 4.19
CA GLN A 41 -4.72 2.08 4.79
C GLN A 41 -3.83 2.01 6.04
N LEU A 42 -2.67 2.68 6.05
CA LEU A 42 -1.84 2.78 7.26
C LEU A 42 -2.54 3.54 8.39
N TYR A 43 -3.21 4.64 8.06
CA TYR A 43 -4.00 5.39 9.03
C TYR A 43 -5.13 4.52 9.62
N ARG A 44 -5.87 3.81 8.77
CA ARG A 44 -6.91 2.86 9.17
C ARG A 44 -6.36 1.78 10.10
N ILE A 45 -5.24 1.16 9.74
CA ILE A 45 -4.58 0.15 10.58
C ILE A 45 -4.24 0.74 11.95
N ALA A 46 -3.66 1.94 11.99
CA ALA A 46 -3.29 2.59 13.24
C ALA A 46 -4.52 2.89 14.12
N SER A 47 -5.61 3.40 13.56
CA SER A 47 -6.84 3.65 14.31
C SER A 47 -7.48 2.36 14.84
N ILE A 48 -7.49 1.27 14.04
CA ILE A 48 -7.97 -0.04 14.50
C ILE A 48 -7.12 -0.55 15.67
N LEU A 49 -5.79 -0.47 15.57
CA LEU A 49 -4.88 -0.91 16.63
C LEU A 49 -5.03 -0.09 17.92
N LYS A 50 -5.42 1.17 17.82
CA LYS A 50 -5.73 2.04 18.98
C LYS A 50 -7.12 1.80 19.58
N GLY A 51 -7.98 1.00 18.92
CA GLY A 51 -9.37 0.84 19.31
C GLY A 51 -10.23 2.09 19.04
N GLU A 52 -9.76 3.02 18.21
CA GLU A 52 -10.52 4.19 17.80
C GLU A 52 -11.60 3.79 16.78
N LYS A 53 -12.76 4.46 16.82
CA LYS A 53 -13.79 4.27 15.80
C LYS A 53 -13.31 4.88 14.48
N TYR A 54 -12.75 4.05 13.62
CA TYR A 54 -12.35 4.46 12.28
C TYR A 54 -13.53 4.47 11.29
N HIS A 55 -14.48 3.54 11.44
CA HIS A 55 -15.70 3.48 10.64
C HIS A 55 -16.89 4.06 11.40
N HIS A 56 -17.48 5.12 10.84
CA HIS A 56 -18.83 5.56 11.18
C HIS A 56 -19.80 4.52 10.61
N LYS A 57 -20.57 3.86 11.49
CA LYS A 57 -21.87 3.32 11.10
C LYS A 57 -22.89 4.45 11.19
#